data_AF-A0A356UAG9-F1
#
_entry.id   AF-A0A356UAG9-F1
#
_cell.length_a   1.000
_cell.length_b   1.000
_cell.length_c   1.000
_cell.angle_alpha   90.00
_cell.angle_beta   90.00
_cell.angle_gamma   90.00
#
_symmetry.space_group_name_H-M   'P 1'
#
loop_
_entity.id
_entity.type
_entity.pdbx_description
1 polymer ?
#
loop_
_entity_poly.entity_id
_entity_poly.type
_entity_poly.pdbx_seq_one_letter_code
_entity_poly.pdbx_strand_id
1 'polypeptide(L)'
;MKIRYQAEDKMLHLGPTIGILATLIPGSNREVMDPRSLQAELIYLSIIGNTFPGQIYLLTPGGINWANQTCRGYVYHQLSQYRGRWESSIFPLPDVVYDRIHSRSAEARSNVQYAKNRLMKLPYLKYFNPHYLNKWNV
;
A
#
# COMPACT_ATOMS: atom_id res chain seq x y z
N MET A 1 -8.93 6.84 11.58
CA MET A 1 -7.99 7.96 11.31
C MET A 1 -7.66 8.66 12.61
N LYS A 2 -6.37 8.87 12.95
CA LYS A 2 -5.99 9.73 14.08
C LYS A 2 -5.78 11.15 13.58
N ILE A 3 -6.11 12.09 14.44
CA ILE A 3 -5.92 13.52 14.20
C ILE A 3 -5.08 14.03 15.37
N ARG A 4 -3.97 14.69 15.08
CA ARG A 4 -3.12 15.32 16.10
C ARG A 4 -2.81 16.74 15.68
N TYR A 5 -3.13 17.69 16.55
CA TYR A 5 -2.69 19.08 16.38
C TYR A 5 -1.33 19.26 17.07
N GLN A 6 -0.38 19.86 16.36
CA GLN A 6 0.92 20.25 16.89
C GLN A 6 0.96 21.77 16.98
N ALA A 7 0.88 22.30 18.20
CA ALA A 7 0.62 23.71 18.45
C ALA A 7 1.80 24.61 18.09
N GLU A 8 3.02 24.12 18.30
CA GLU A 8 4.27 24.85 18.06
C GLU A 8 4.41 25.22 16.57
N ASP A 9 4.09 24.27 15.69
CA ASP A 9 4.20 24.43 14.24
C ASP A 9 2.86 24.83 13.58
N LYS A 10 1.78 24.96 14.38
CA LYS A 10 0.40 25.14 13.90
C LYS A 10 -0.01 24.12 12.83
N MET A 11 0.44 22.87 12.99
CA MET A 11 0.20 21.80 12.00
C MET A 11 -0.84 20.80 12.47
N LEU A 12 -1.74 20.41 11.55
CA LEU A 12 -2.66 19.30 11.75
C LEU A 12 -2.11 18.05 11.06
N HIS A 13 -1.89 17.00 11.85
CA HIS A 13 -1.46 15.69 11.36
C HIS A 13 -2.68 14.79 11.20
N LEU A 14 -2.92 14.32 9.97
CA LEU A 14 -3.96 13.34 9.63
C LEU A 14 -3.27 12.02 9.27
N GLY A 15 -3.46 10.98 10.08
CA GLY A 15 -2.79 9.71 9.80
C GLY A 15 -2.59 8.79 11.00
N PRO A 16 -1.64 7.84 10.93
CA PRO A 16 -0.78 7.61 9.76
C PRO A 16 -1.57 7.09 8.56
N THR A 17 -1.08 7.42 7.38
CA THR A 17 -1.44 6.78 6.12
C THR A 17 -0.49 5.61 5.86
N ILE A 18 -1.04 4.46 5.49
CA ILE A 18 -0.26 3.23 5.25
C ILE A 18 -0.57 2.74 3.84
N GLY A 19 0.45 2.76 2.99
CA GLY A 19 0.38 2.28 1.62
C GLY A 19 0.85 0.83 1.53
N ILE A 20 -0.03 -0.08 1.08
CA ILE A 20 0.36 -1.44 0.74
C ILE A 20 0.84 -1.45 -0.72
N LEU A 21 2.16 -1.53 -0.93
CA LEU A 21 2.74 -1.50 -2.27
C LEU A 21 2.66 -2.87 -2.91
N ALA A 22 1.91 -2.97 -4.02
CA ALA A 22 1.74 -4.19 -4.79
C ALA A 22 1.93 -3.92 -6.29
N THR A 23 2.18 -4.97 -7.08
CA THR A 23 2.36 -4.81 -8.54
C THR A 23 1.07 -4.79 -9.34
N LEU A 24 -0.07 -5.10 -8.71
CA LEU A 24 -1.39 -5.11 -9.33
C LEU A 24 -2.46 -4.80 -8.30
N ILE A 25 -3.60 -4.30 -8.75
CA ILE A 25 -4.82 -4.20 -7.96
C ILE A 25 -5.68 -5.43 -8.27
N PRO A 26 -6.14 -6.17 -7.26
CA PRO A 26 -6.97 -7.34 -7.52
C PRO A 26 -8.30 -6.99 -8.19
N GLY A 27 -8.85 -7.93 -8.96
CA GLY A 27 -10.21 -7.77 -9.53
C GLY A 27 -11.29 -7.84 -8.45
N SER A 28 -12.47 -7.30 -8.76
CA SER A 28 -13.65 -7.28 -7.87
C SER A 28 -14.50 -8.55 -7.91
N ASN A 29 -14.25 -9.48 -8.84
CA ASN A 29 -15.15 -10.61 -9.09
C ASN A 29 -14.37 -11.91 -9.31
N ARG A 30 -14.27 -12.74 -8.26
CA ARG A 30 -14.03 -14.18 -8.40
C ARG A 30 -14.89 -14.91 -7.38
N GLU A 31 -15.81 -15.75 -7.87
CA GLU A 31 -16.65 -16.61 -7.02
C GLU A 31 -15.81 -17.64 -6.25
N VAL A 32 -14.64 -18.02 -6.80
CA VAL A 32 -13.66 -18.89 -6.15
C VAL A 32 -12.29 -18.19 -6.17
N MET A 33 -11.80 -17.83 -4.99
CA MET A 33 -10.50 -17.21 -4.80
C MET A 33 -9.57 -18.22 -4.12
N ASP A 34 -8.41 -18.50 -4.72
CA ASP A 34 -7.37 -19.29 -4.05
C ASP A 34 -6.91 -18.53 -2.79
N PRO A 35 -7.06 -19.09 -1.57
CA PRO A 35 -6.64 -18.44 -0.32
C PRO A 35 -5.15 -18.12 -0.27
N ARG A 36 -4.32 -18.79 -1.08
CA ARG A 36 -2.87 -18.56 -1.16
C ARG A 36 -2.48 -17.51 -2.20
N SER A 37 -3.45 -16.95 -2.92
CA SER A 37 -3.19 -15.95 -3.94
C SER A 37 -2.85 -14.58 -3.35
N LEU A 38 -2.05 -13.81 -4.09
CA LEU A 38 -1.78 -12.40 -3.77
C LEU A 38 -3.08 -11.58 -3.62
N GLN A 39 -4.10 -11.90 -4.41
CA GLN A 39 -5.41 -11.25 -4.33
C GLN A 39 -6.08 -11.49 -2.97
N ALA A 40 -6.09 -12.74 -2.50
CA ALA A 40 -6.66 -13.09 -1.20
C ALA A 40 -5.93 -12.37 -0.07
N GLU A 41 -4.60 -12.36 -0.14
CA GLU A 41 -3.78 -11.67 0.85
C GLU A 41 -4.04 -10.16 0.88
N LEU A 42 -4.07 -9.49 -0.27
CA LEU A 42 -4.30 -8.05 -0.34
C LEU A 42 -5.69 -7.65 0.16
N ILE A 43 -6.72 -8.46 -0.14
CA ILE A 43 -8.06 -8.28 0.43
C ILE A 43 -8.01 -8.45 1.95
N TYR A 44 -7.41 -9.53 2.44
CA TYR A 44 -7.28 -9.79 3.87
C TYR A 44 -6.56 -8.65 4.60
N LEU A 45 -5.40 -8.21 4.09
CA LEU A 45 -4.64 -7.08 4.64
C LEU A 45 -5.46 -5.78 4.67
N SER A 46 -6.29 -5.54 3.67
CA SER A 46 -7.17 -4.37 3.63
C SER A 46 -8.27 -4.45 4.68
N ILE A 47 -8.89 -5.62 4.87
CA ILE A 47 -9.95 -5.85 5.86
C ILE A 47 -9.39 -5.70 7.28
N ILE A 48 -8.32 -6.42 7.61
CA ILE A 48 -7.72 -6.31 8.95
C ILE A 48 -7.14 -4.91 9.16
N GLY A 49 -6.64 -4.30 8.08
CA GLY A 49 -6.12 -2.94 8.08
C GLY A 49 -7.13 -1.94 8.64
N ASN A 50 -8.40 -2.06 8.28
CA ASN A 50 -9.45 -1.16 8.76
C ASN A 50 -9.66 -1.18 10.28
N THR A 51 -9.11 -2.16 10.99
CA THR A 51 -9.10 -2.19 12.46
C THR A 51 -8.03 -1.29 13.07
N PHE A 52 -7.02 -0.88 12.29
CA PHE A 52 -5.97 0.02 12.74
C PHE A 52 -6.40 1.48 12.66
N PRO A 53 -6.03 2.31 13.65
CA PRO A 53 -6.34 3.74 13.63
C PRO A 53 -5.42 4.46 12.65
N GLY A 54 -5.80 4.45 11.37
CA GLY A 54 -5.07 5.06 10.25
C GLY A 54 -5.91 5.04 8.97
N GLN A 55 -5.32 5.45 7.85
CA GLN A 55 -5.92 5.26 6.52
C GLN A 55 -5.03 4.30 5.74
N ILE A 56 -5.58 3.16 5.34
CA ILE A 56 -4.86 2.15 4.54
C ILE A 56 -5.39 2.17 3.13
N TYR A 57 -4.49 2.03 2.17
CA TYR A 57 -4.84 1.85 0.76
C TYR A 57 -3.75 1.06 0.05
N LEU A 58 -4.12 0.34 -0.99
CA LEU A 58 -3.16 -0.22 -1.92
C LEU A 58 -2.66 0.87 -2.86
N LEU A 59 -1.39 0.80 -3.22
CA LEU A 59 -0.82 1.58 -4.30
C LEU A 59 0.05 0.68 -5.17
N THR A 60 0.22 1.10 -6.42
CA THR A 60 1.13 0.45 -7.36
C THR A 60 2.26 1.40 -7.76
N PRO A 61 3.44 0.90 -8.15
CA PRO A 61 4.53 1.73 -8.64
C PRO A 61 4.12 2.70 -9.76
N GLY A 62 3.27 2.24 -10.68
CA GLY A 62 2.76 3.04 -11.79
C GLY A 62 1.65 4.02 -11.40
N GLY A 63 1.03 3.86 -10.22
CA GLY A 63 -0.01 4.76 -9.71
C GLY A 63 0.55 5.99 -8.99
N ILE A 64 1.88 6.11 -8.84
CA ILE A 64 2.52 7.22 -8.13
C ILE A 64 2.70 8.42 -9.06
N ASN A 65 2.16 9.56 -8.65
CA ASN A 65 2.44 10.86 -9.25
C ASN A 65 3.51 11.59 -8.43
N TRP A 66 4.75 11.50 -8.90
CA TRP A 66 5.90 12.09 -8.22
C TRP A 66 5.92 13.61 -8.22
N ALA A 67 5.36 14.25 -9.25
CA ALA A 67 5.34 15.70 -9.35
C ALA A 67 4.43 16.31 -8.29
N ASN A 68 3.29 15.66 -8.03
CA ASN A 68 2.28 16.15 -7.10
C ASN A 68 2.37 15.51 -5.71
N GLN A 69 3.36 14.65 -5.46
CA GLN A 69 3.49 13.87 -4.22
C GLN A 69 2.19 13.16 -3.82
N THR A 70 1.50 12.58 -4.80
CA THR A 70 0.26 11.82 -4.62
C THR A 70 0.36 10.45 -5.27
N CYS A 71 -0.57 9.56 -4.94
CA CYS A 71 -0.76 8.31 -5.66
C CYS A 71 -2.24 8.00 -5.83
N ARG A 72 -2.57 7.26 -6.90
CA ARG A 72 -3.85 6.58 -7.00
C ARG A 72 -3.85 5.41 -6.03
N GLY A 73 -4.60 5.55 -4.94
CA GLY A 73 -4.78 4.53 -3.92
C GLY A 73 -6.10 3.78 -4.11
N TYR A 74 -6.16 2.55 -3.60
CA TYR A 74 -7.33 1.68 -3.70
C TYR A 74 -7.71 1.16 -2.32
N VAL A 75 -8.96 1.38 -1.93
CA VAL A 75 -9.54 0.88 -0.68
C VAL A 75 -10.52 -0.23 -1.02
N TYR A 76 -10.44 -1.33 -0.28
CA TYR A 76 -11.35 -2.45 -0.46
C TYR A 76 -12.59 -2.27 0.42
N HIS A 77 -13.75 -2.25 -0.22
CA HIS A 77 -15.05 -2.19 0.44
C HIS A 77 -15.72 -3.57 0.39
N GLN A 78 -15.77 -4.23 1.54
CA GLN A 78 -16.49 -5.49 1.69
C GLN A 78 -17.99 -5.23 1.63
N LEU A 79 -18.70 -5.90 0.71
CA LEU A 79 -20.14 -5.76 0.49
C LEU A 79 -20.94 -6.92 1.09
N SER A 80 -20.36 -8.11 1.15
CA SER A 80 -20.91 -9.30 1.84
C SER A 80 -19.77 -10.19 2.33
N GLN A 81 -20.04 -11.33 2.95
CA GLN A 81 -18.98 -12.27 3.37
C GLN A 81 -18.05 -12.73 2.21
N TYR A 82 -18.57 -12.78 0.98
CA TYR A 82 -17.85 -13.32 -0.19
C TYR A 82 -17.66 -12.31 -1.32
N ARG A 83 -18.12 -11.06 -1.15
CA ARG A 83 -18.05 -10.04 -2.21
C ARG A 83 -17.57 -8.71 -1.65
N GLY A 84 -16.82 -8.00 -2.48
CA GLY A 84 -16.41 -6.63 -2.23
C GLY A 84 -15.88 -6.00 -3.50
N ARG A 85 -15.52 -4.72 -3.42
CA ARG A 85 -15.00 -3.96 -4.55
C ARG A 85 -13.85 -3.07 -4.14
N TRP A 86 -12.95 -2.82 -5.09
CA TRP A 86 -11.90 -1.83 -4.96
C TRP A 86 -12.42 -0.48 -5.41
N GLU A 87 -12.35 0.53 -4.55
CA GLU A 87 -12.64 1.91 -4.89
C GLU A 87 -11.34 2.70 -4.95
N SER A 88 -11.13 3.45 -6.03
CA SER A 88 -9.91 4.24 -6.20
C SER A 88 -10.14 5.70 -5.85
N SER A 89 -9.18 6.31 -5.16
CA SER A 89 -9.11 7.76 -4.93
C SER A 89 -7.67 8.25 -5.04
N ILE A 90 -7.48 9.57 -5.02
CA ILE A 90 -6.15 10.18 -4.92
C ILE A 90 -5.80 10.39 -3.46
N PHE A 91 -4.64 9.88 -3.06
CA PHE A 91 -4.09 10.01 -1.71
C PHE A 91 -2.74 10.74 -1.76
N PRO A 92 -2.32 11.40 -0.67
CA PRO A 92 -0.91 11.80 -0.52
C PRO A 92 -0.01 10.57 -0.55
N LEU A 93 1.28 10.73 -0.81
CA LEU A 93 2.23 9.64 -0.54
C LEU A 93 2.14 9.19 0.93
N PRO A 94 2.25 7.89 1.22
CA PRO A 94 1.99 7.37 2.56
C PRO A 94 3.09 7.74 3.55
N ASP A 95 2.73 7.81 4.83
CA ASP A 95 3.67 7.89 5.95
C ASP A 95 4.44 6.57 6.13
N VAL A 96 3.80 5.45 5.82
CA VAL A 96 4.36 4.10 5.92
C VAL A 96 4.07 3.32 4.65
N VAL A 97 5.09 2.70 4.06
CA VAL A 97 4.92 1.71 2.99
C VAL A 97 5.12 0.32 3.56
N TYR A 98 4.13 -0.55 3.33
CA TYR A 98 4.31 -1.99 3.46
C TYR A 98 4.53 -2.60 2.08
N ASP A 99 5.76 -3.05 1.81
CA ASP A 99 6.11 -3.69 0.55
C ASP A 99 5.63 -5.13 0.47
N ARG A 100 4.65 -5.36 -0.42
CA ARG A 100 4.07 -6.65 -0.78
C ARG A 100 4.34 -6.98 -2.25
N ILE A 101 5.57 -6.81 -2.70
CA ILE A 101 6.00 -7.32 -4.02
C ILE A 101 6.51 -8.75 -3.85
N HIS A 102 5.74 -9.72 -4.34
CA HIS A 102 5.87 -11.15 -3.97
C HIS A 102 6.85 -11.98 -4.80
N SER A 103 7.48 -11.42 -5.81
CA SER A 103 8.44 -12.18 -6.62
C SER A 103 9.66 -11.35 -7.00
N ARG A 104 10.80 -12.03 -7.11
CA ARG A 104 12.05 -11.44 -7.60
C ARG A 104 11.90 -10.87 -9.01
N SER A 105 11.13 -11.55 -9.86
CA SER A 105 10.86 -11.10 -11.23
C SER A 105 10.02 -9.82 -11.26
N ALA A 106 9.08 -9.65 -10.33
CA ALA A 106 8.32 -8.42 -10.16
C ALA A 106 9.20 -7.31 -9.57
N GLU A 107 9.98 -7.64 -8.53
CA GLU A 107 10.91 -6.71 -7.88
C GLU A 107 11.98 -6.19 -8.85
N ALA A 108 12.48 -7.02 -9.77
CA ALA A 108 13.50 -6.64 -10.76
C ALA A 108 13.00 -5.69 -11.87
N ARG A 109 11.69 -5.44 -11.98
CA ARG A 109 11.15 -4.51 -13.00
C ARG A 109 11.64 -3.09 -12.73
N SER A 110 12.05 -2.39 -13.79
CA SER A 110 12.64 -1.05 -13.68
C SER A 110 11.72 -0.04 -12.99
N ASN A 111 10.42 -0.06 -13.30
CA ASN A 111 9.43 0.83 -12.67
C ASN A 111 9.23 0.53 -11.17
N VAL A 112 9.32 -0.74 -10.77
CA VAL A 112 9.27 -1.18 -9.37
C VAL A 112 10.51 -0.69 -8.64
N GLN A 113 11.70 -1.01 -9.14
CA GLN A 113 12.97 -0.55 -8.56
C GLN A 113 13.01 0.97 -8.39
N TYR A 114 12.61 1.71 -9.42
CA TYR A 114 12.52 3.15 -9.38
C TYR A 114 11.60 3.64 -8.25
N ALA A 115 10.38 3.11 -8.16
CA ALA A 115 9.43 3.51 -7.13
C ALA A 115 9.92 3.18 -5.71
N LYS A 116 10.43 1.96 -5.49
CA LYS A 116 10.99 1.53 -4.20
C LYS A 116 12.13 2.45 -3.76
N ASN A 117 13.11 2.68 -4.65
CA ASN A 117 14.27 3.54 -4.37
C ASN A 117 13.87 4.99 -4.07
N ARG A 118 12.85 5.51 -4.76
CA ARG A 118 12.33 6.86 -4.50
C ARG A 118 11.58 6.94 -3.18
N LEU A 119 10.71 5.97 -2.87
CA LEU A 119 9.97 5.92 -1.60
C LEU A 119 10.93 5.80 -0.40
N MET A 120 11.92 4.92 -0.46
CA MET A 120 12.92 4.74 0.61
C MET A 120 13.78 5.98 0.88
N LYS A 121 13.89 6.90 -0.09
CA LYS A 121 14.64 8.16 0.05
C LYS A 121 13.80 9.30 0.64
N LEU A 122 12.49 9.12 0.82
CA LEU A 122 11.64 10.15 1.42
C LEU A 122 11.90 10.21 2.93
N PRO A 123 12.29 11.37 3.50
CA PRO A 123 12.75 11.46 4.88
C PRO A 123 11.67 11.16 5.92
N TYR A 124 10.40 11.42 5.59
CA TYR A 124 9.25 11.20 6.47
C TYR A 124 8.66 9.79 6.35
N LEU A 125 9.01 9.04 5.30
CA LEU A 125 8.38 7.77 4.99
C LEU A 125 9.11 6.61 5.69
N LYS A 126 8.34 5.77 6.38
CA LYS A 126 8.85 4.50 6.93
C LYS A 126 8.58 3.37 5.95
N TYR A 127 9.64 2.72 5.47
CA TYR A 127 9.54 1.65 4.48
C TYR A 127 9.74 0.29 5.17
N PHE A 128 8.74 -0.58 5.12
CA PHE A 128 8.77 -1.89 5.75
C PHE A 128 8.80 -3.03 4.71
N ASN A 129 9.56 -4.08 5.01
CA ASN A 129 9.81 -5.26 4.17
C ASN A 129 10.51 -4.95 2.82
N PRO A 130 11.66 -4.24 2.81
CA PRO A 130 12.28 -3.72 1.58
C PRO A 130 12.77 -4.76 0.58
N HIS A 131 12.95 -6.02 0.97
CA HIS A 131 13.52 -7.04 0.09
C HIS A 131 12.81 -8.38 0.26
N TYR A 132 12.66 -9.09 -0.86
CA TYR A 132 12.35 -10.50 -0.81
C TYR A 132 13.53 -11.28 -0.21
N LEU A 133 13.25 -12.17 0.74
CA LEU A 133 14.28 -12.87 1.51
C LEU A 133 15.26 -13.61 0.57
N ASN A 134 16.55 -13.24 0.67
CA ASN A 134 17.60 -13.83 -0.14
C ASN A 134 18.35 -14.88 0.71
N LYS A 135 18.00 -16.16 0.53
CA LYS A 135 18.54 -17.28 1.33
C LYS A 135 20.06 -17.49 1.21
N TRP A 136 20.73 -16.78 0.31
CA TRP A 136 22.18 -16.91 0.04
C TRP A 136 23.03 -15.78 0.64
N ASN A 137 22.42 -14.85 1.37
CA ASN A 137 23.14 -13.83 2.13
C ASN A 137 23.08 -14.15 3.63
N VAL A 138 23.61 -15.32 4.00
CA VAL A 138 23.92 -15.70 5.40
C VAL A 138 25.40 -16.00 5.49
#